data_AF-A0A1Q8BA42-F1
#
_entry.id   AF-A0A1Q8BA42-F1
#
_cell.length_a   1.000
_cell.length_b   1.000
_cell.length_c   1.000
_cell.angle_alpha   90.00
_cell.angle_beta   90.00
_cell.angle_gamma   90.00
#
_symmetry.space_group_name_H-M   'P 1'
#
loop_
_entity.id
_entity.type
_entity.pdbx_description
1 polymer ?
#
loop_
_entity_poly.entity_id
_entity_poly.type
_entity_poly.pdbx_seq_one_letter_code
_entity_poly.pdbx_strand_id
1 'polypeptide(L)'
;MLFGTVQASADPSTILVFPFENVTNDRTLDWIGEGISQLIIERLQPEHGIWTFSREERLGAFEKLGIPETTMVSRATALKLGWDMGADHVVTGRFAGTADNFQIVARVVDMDAGAATEVTIEGKLQDVIPLSMSAAWRILKKAVPDTVSPEADYTARPPVPRSAFENYIRGILTQDFQKRSELLQTAVRLHPQYGPALFELGRISHLQRDFKDSNQWLQKIPETSYLRRQASFLMGLNYFYLADYAPATTVFQTLPAVYDVLLNLGAAFSQNGDRDSAADAWRRAIDTDSLASDAFFNLGYLSLIKDDLESAARNLTESLKLRGRDSEALFLLGRTYEKLGRLEESGKAIAQASRLSQRVDRWLTQPLPKLERLATSTLFRSRDEIWTEQRLIRRARSQDLPAWLELIQMDIDLYLLGDALRELHGLLRVYPESSEALSLLDEVRRQQNLR
;
A
#
# COMPACT_ATOMS: atom_id res chain seq x y z
N MET A 1 30.70 23.58 18.97
CA MET A 1 29.38 23.85 19.58
C MET A 1 28.57 24.56 18.51
N LEU A 2 27.46 24.07 17.96
CA LEU A 2 26.40 23.24 18.51
C LEU A 2 26.03 22.14 17.48
N PHE A 3 26.13 20.88 17.89
CA PHE A 3 25.36 19.82 17.25
C PHE A 3 23.93 19.96 17.78
N GLY A 4 23.01 20.41 16.93
CA GLY A 4 21.58 20.32 17.23
C GLY A 4 21.22 18.84 17.29
N THR A 5 20.88 18.37 18.48
CA THR A 5 20.24 17.06 18.65
C THR A 5 18.95 17.07 17.85
N VAL A 6 18.93 16.36 16.72
CA VAL A 6 17.68 15.93 16.09
C VAL A 6 17.01 15.05 17.13
N GLN A 7 16.02 15.59 17.82
CA GLN A 7 15.15 14.84 18.70
C GLN A 7 14.45 13.82 17.79
N ALA A 8 14.82 12.54 17.88
CA ALA A 8 14.15 11.50 17.14
C ALA A 8 12.66 11.56 17.48
N SER A 9 11.82 11.92 16.51
CA SER A 9 10.37 11.83 16.68
C SER A 9 10.04 10.37 16.98
N ALA A 10 9.32 10.10 18.07
CA ALA A 10 8.84 8.75 18.34
C ALA A 10 7.99 8.26 17.16
N ASP A 11 8.16 7.00 16.77
CA ASP A 11 7.40 6.40 15.68
C ASP A 11 5.89 6.47 15.98
N PRO A 12 5.03 6.74 14.99
CA PRO A 12 3.58 6.84 15.22
C PRO A 12 3.01 5.47 15.59
N SER A 13 2.20 5.35 16.64
CA SER A 13 1.56 4.09 17.02
C SER A 13 0.64 3.56 15.92
N THR A 14 0.82 2.31 15.50
CA THR A 14 0.10 1.70 14.39
C THR A 14 -1.06 0.82 14.87
N ILE A 15 -2.26 1.04 14.32
CA ILE A 15 -3.49 0.35 14.74
C ILE A 15 -4.15 -0.33 13.54
N LEU A 16 -4.29 -1.66 13.61
CA LEU A 16 -5.02 -2.47 12.64
C LEU A 16 -6.40 -2.83 13.19
N VAL A 17 -7.45 -2.35 12.52
CA VAL A 17 -8.84 -2.59 12.91
C VAL A 17 -9.48 -3.59 11.96
N PHE A 18 -10.15 -4.61 12.51
CA PHE A 18 -10.91 -5.59 11.75
C PHE A 18 -12.42 -5.30 11.80
N PRO A 19 -13.20 -5.80 10.82
CA PRO A 19 -14.66 -5.74 10.89
C PRO A 19 -15.18 -6.42 12.16
N PHE A 20 -16.24 -5.85 12.73
CA PHE A 20 -16.85 -6.38 13.96
C PHE A 20 -17.87 -7.46 13.62
N GLU A 21 -17.87 -8.55 14.40
CA GLU A 21 -18.77 -9.68 14.19
C GLU A 21 -20.21 -9.29 14.51
N ASN A 22 -21.14 -9.57 13.58
CA ASN A 22 -22.57 -9.47 13.84
C ASN A 22 -23.03 -10.71 14.62
N VAL A 23 -23.26 -10.54 15.92
CA VAL A 23 -23.78 -11.62 16.81
C VAL A 23 -25.28 -11.44 17.05
N THR A 24 -25.96 -10.64 16.22
CA THR A 24 -27.43 -10.58 16.18
C THR A 24 -27.99 -11.70 15.30
N ASN A 25 -29.31 -11.91 15.37
CA ASN A 25 -30.02 -12.78 14.43
C ASN A 25 -30.46 -12.06 13.14
N ASP A 26 -30.06 -10.80 12.95
CA ASP A 26 -30.48 -9.95 11.84
C ASP A 26 -29.32 -9.67 10.87
N ARG A 27 -29.32 -10.37 9.73
CA ARG A 27 -28.31 -10.20 8.67
C ARG A 27 -28.44 -8.89 7.92
N THR A 28 -29.57 -8.17 8.03
CA THR A 28 -29.68 -6.84 7.44
C THR A 28 -28.74 -5.83 8.11
N LEU A 29 -28.19 -6.18 9.27
CA LEU A 29 -27.20 -5.43 10.03
C LEU A 29 -25.74 -5.82 9.73
N ASP A 30 -25.48 -6.78 8.83
CA ASP A 30 -24.10 -7.26 8.53
C ASP A 30 -23.16 -6.12 8.07
N TRP A 31 -23.71 -5.06 7.47
CA TRP A 31 -22.95 -3.87 7.06
C TRP A 31 -22.34 -3.11 8.26
N ILE A 32 -22.94 -3.21 9.46
CA ILE A 32 -22.47 -2.49 10.65
C ILE A 32 -21.05 -2.93 11.05
N GLY A 33 -20.69 -4.20 10.81
CA GLY A 33 -19.38 -4.73 11.18
C GLY A 33 -18.22 -3.99 10.50
N GLU A 34 -18.30 -3.85 9.17
CA GLU A 34 -17.36 -3.04 8.40
C GLU A 34 -17.52 -1.54 8.74
N GLY A 35 -18.75 -1.08 8.96
CA GLY A 35 -19.02 0.31 9.32
C GLY A 35 -18.32 0.75 10.61
N ILE A 36 -18.37 -0.06 11.66
CA ILE A 36 -17.66 0.22 12.92
C ILE A 36 -16.15 0.34 12.65
N SER A 37 -15.57 -0.62 11.91
CA SER A 37 -14.15 -0.57 11.55
C SER A 37 -13.80 0.71 10.80
N GLN A 38 -14.61 1.11 9.82
CA GLN A 38 -14.36 2.29 9.00
C GLN A 38 -14.44 3.57 9.83
N LEU A 39 -15.43 3.71 10.71
CA LEU A 39 -15.57 4.88 11.56
C LEU A 39 -14.44 5.00 12.57
N ILE A 40 -13.93 3.88 13.10
CA ILE A 40 -12.75 3.89 13.97
C ILE A 40 -11.54 4.38 13.18
N ILE A 41 -11.27 3.80 12.00
CA ILE A 41 -10.13 4.20 11.15
C ILE A 41 -10.20 5.69 10.82
N GLU A 42 -11.36 6.17 10.33
CA GLU A 42 -11.59 7.57 9.95
C GLU A 42 -11.39 8.53 11.12
N ARG A 43 -11.80 8.12 12.33
CA ARG A 43 -11.74 8.98 13.50
C ARG A 43 -10.35 9.06 14.12
N LEU A 44 -9.56 7.99 14.04
CA LEU A 44 -8.21 7.93 14.59
C LEU A 44 -7.15 8.51 13.66
N GLN A 45 -7.40 8.52 12.35
CA GLN A 45 -6.44 8.97 11.36
C GLN A 45 -5.94 10.44 11.51
N PRO A 46 -6.76 11.40 11.98
CA PRO A 46 -6.29 12.77 12.24
C PRO A 46 -5.46 12.93 13.52
N GLU A 47 -5.40 11.92 14.39
CA GLU A 47 -4.69 12.01 15.66
C GLU A 47 -3.17 12.02 15.45
N HIS A 48 -2.48 12.91 16.16
CA HIS A 48 -1.04 13.05 16.00
C HIS A 48 -0.31 11.81 16.55
N GLY A 49 0.64 11.28 15.78
CA GLY A 49 1.41 10.11 16.20
C GLY A 49 0.61 8.80 16.15
N ILE A 50 -0.52 8.76 15.42
CA ILE A 50 -1.27 7.54 15.15
C ILE A 50 -1.24 7.25 13.65
N TRP A 51 -1.03 5.98 13.31
CA TRP A 51 -1.24 5.46 11.97
C TRP A 51 -2.31 4.35 12.00
N THR A 52 -3.36 4.49 11.20
CA THR A 52 -4.36 3.43 11.02
C THR A 52 -4.22 2.79 9.66
N PHE A 53 -4.29 1.46 9.62
CA PHE A 53 -4.33 0.75 8.34
C PHE A 53 -5.70 0.93 7.68
N SER A 54 -5.71 1.32 6.41
CA SER A 54 -6.94 1.46 5.63
C SER A 54 -7.58 0.10 5.35
N ARG A 55 -8.85 0.11 4.96
CA ARG A 55 -9.54 -1.10 4.50
C ARG A 55 -8.79 -1.77 3.35
N GLU A 56 -8.31 -1.00 2.39
CA GLU A 56 -7.62 -1.49 1.20
C GLU A 56 -6.24 -2.07 1.55
N GLU A 57 -5.50 -1.48 2.50
CA GLU A 57 -4.27 -2.07 3.02
C GLU A 57 -4.54 -3.42 3.68
N ARG A 58 -5.60 -3.50 4.49
CA ARG A 58 -6.06 -4.76 5.10
C ARG A 58 -6.48 -5.78 4.06
N LEU A 59 -7.21 -5.39 3.02
CA LEU A 59 -7.60 -6.29 1.93
C LEU A 59 -6.41 -6.75 1.09
N GLY A 60 -5.41 -5.89 0.85
CA GLY A 60 -4.16 -6.30 0.22
C GLY A 60 -3.39 -7.34 1.05
N ALA A 61 -3.52 -7.30 2.38
CA ALA A 61 -2.97 -8.34 3.25
C ALA A 61 -3.81 -9.64 3.21
N PHE A 62 -5.14 -9.54 3.06
CA PHE A 62 -6.01 -10.70 2.89
C PHE A 62 -5.71 -11.45 1.60
N GLU A 63 -5.57 -10.73 0.49
CA GLU A 63 -5.25 -11.28 -0.82
C GLU A 63 -3.95 -12.10 -0.79
N LYS A 64 -2.90 -11.56 -0.14
CA LYS A 64 -1.61 -12.27 0.03
C LYS A 64 -1.75 -13.60 0.78
N LEU A 65 -2.72 -13.71 1.68
CA LEU A 65 -3.01 -14.92 2.45
C LEU A 65 -4.15 -15.77 1.86
N GLY A 66 -4.68 -15.39 0.69
CA GLY A 66 -5.83 -16.07 0.06
C GLY A 66 -7.12 -15.97 0.87
N ILE A 67 -7.27 -14.95 1.72
CA ILE A 67 -8.46 -14.73 2.54
C ILE A 67 -9.50 -13.96 1.73
N PRO A 68 -10.75 -14.45 1.60
CA PRO A 68 -11.81 -13.69 0.95
C PRO A 68 -12.13 -12.38 1.71
N GLU A 69 -12.41 -11.29 0.99
CA GLU A 69 -12.60 -9.94 1.55
C GLU A 69 -13.68 -9.83 2.64
N THR A 70 -14.70 -10.68 2.58
CA THR A 70 -15.85 -10.69 3.50
C THR A 70 -15.68 -11.64 4.68
N THR A 71 -14.54 -12.30 4.79
CA THR A 71 -14.28 -13.30 5.83
C THR A 71 -14.07 -12.63 7.18
N MET A 72 -14.85 -13.04 8.18
CA MET A 72 -14.52 -12.75 9.58
C MET A 72 -13.30 -13.57 9.98
N VAL A 73 -12.21 -12.89 10.30
CA VAL A 73 -10.94 -13.55 10.62
C VAL A 73 -10.94 -14.07 12.06
N SER A 74 -10.29 -15.21 12.27
CA SER A 74 -10.04 -15.73 13.62
C SER A 74 -9.08 -14.82 14.39
N ARG A 75 -9.03 -14.95 15.72
CA ARG A 75 -8.05 -14.23 16.55
C ARG A 75 -6.61 -14.51 16.11
N ALA A 76 -6.27 -15.77 15.83
CA ALA A 76 -4.92 -16.14 15.39
C ALA A 76 -4.57 -15.46 14.06
N THR A 77 -5.52 -15.44 13.12
CA THR A 77 -5.36 -14.77 11.82
C THR A 77 -5.23 -13.25 11.99
N ALA A 78 -6.04 -12.63 12.85
CA ALA A 78 -5.96 -11.19 13.12
C ALA A 78 -4.61 -10.78 13.73
N LEU A 79 -4.08 -11.59 14.66
CA LEU A 79 -2.74 -11.37 15.22
C LEU A 79 -1.67 -11.54 14.15
N LYS A 80 -1.70 -12.63 13.38
CA LYS A 80 -0.75 -12.87 12.27
C LYS A 80 -0.72 -11.69 11.30
N LEU A 81 -1.89 -11.23 10.85
CA LEU A 81 -2.01 -10.06 10.00
C LEU A 81 -1.49 -8.79 10.68
N GLY A 82 -1.74 -8.60 11.98
CA GLY A 82 -1.14 -7.51 12.76
C GLY A 82 0.39 -7.53 12.72
N TRP A 83 1.00 -8.70 12.92
CA TRP A 83 2.46 -8.86 12.81
C TRP A 83 2.96 -8.60 11.38
N ASP A 84 2.32 -9.19 10.38
CA ASP A 84 2.67 -9.06 8.96
C ASP A 84 2.46 -7.64 8.41
N MET A 85 1.59 -6.85 9.02
CA MET A 85 1.35 -5.46 8.64
C MET A 85 2.14 -4.47 9.49
N GLY A 86 2.76 -4.91 10.59
CA GLY A 86 3.53 -4.04 11.49
C GLY A 86 2.68 -3.22 12.44
N ALA A 87 1.54 -3.77 12.89
CA ALA A 87 0.65 -3.13 13.86
C ALA A 87 1.21 -3.20 15.29
N ASP A 88 1.15 -2.09 16.03
CA ASP A 88 1.36 -2.02 17.48
C ASP A 88 0.12 -2.50 18.23
N HIS A 89 -1.06 -2.22 17.69
CA HIS A 89 -2.32 -2.68 18.24
C HIS A 89 -3.21 -3.33 17.20
N VAL A 90 -3.81 -4.48 17.55
CA VAL A 90 -4.85 -5.15 16.76
C VAL A 90 -6.19 -5.01 17.46
N VAL A 91 -7.19 -4.52 16.74
CA VAL A 91 -8.56 -4.34 17.21
C VAL A 91 -9.47 -5.32 16.51
N THR A 92 -10.12 -6.17 17.30
CA THR A 92 -11.20 -7.07 16.86
C THR A 92 -12.44 -6.78 17.70
N GLY A 93 -13.60 -7.25 17.30
CA GLY A 93 -14.79 -7.03 18.11
C GLY A 93 -16.04 -7.67 17.58
N ARG A 94 -17.13 -7.41 18.29
CA ARG A 94 -18.47 -7.88 17.99
C ARG A 94 -19.51 -6.83 18.37
N PHE A 95 -20.67 -6.92 17.76
CA PHE A 95 -21.85 -6.19 18.20
C PHE A 95 -23.05 -7.12 18.33
N ALA A 96 -23.95 -6.78 19.25
CA ALA A 96 -25.14 -7.57 19.55
C ALA A 96 -26.25 -6.69 20.13
N GLY A 97 -27.45 -7.25 20.28
CA GLY A 97 -28.55 -6.62 20.99
C GLY A 97 -29.78 -6.33 20.13
N THR A 98 -30.68 -5.51 20.67
CA THR A 98 -31.94 -5.08 20.04
C THR A 98 -31.87 -3.59 19.66
N ALA A 99 -32.97 -3.04 19.12
CA ALA A 99 -33.04 -1.62 18.77
C ALA A 99 -32.81 -0.69 19.98
N ASP A 100 -33.35 -1.05 21.15
CA ASP A 100 -33.24 -0.25 22.38
C ASP A 100 -32.03 -0.59 23.24
N ASN A 101 -31.54 -1.84 23.14
CA ASN A 101 -30.42 -2.35 23.93
C ASN A 101 -29.36 -2.94 22.99
N PHE A 102 -28.54 -2.08 22.41
CA PHE A 102 -27.46 -2.42 21.48
C PHE A 102 -26.09 -2.25 22.15
N GLN A 103 -25.16 -3.15 21.85
CA GLN A 103 -23.82 -3.14 22.44
C GLN A 103 -22.74 -3.36 21.37
N ILE A 104 -21.66 -2.60 21.48
CA ILE A 104 -20.40 -2.80 20.74
C ILE A 104 -19.34 -3.22 21.76
N VAL A 105 -18.66 -4.33 21.49
CA VAL A 105 -17.54 -4.83 22.29
C VAL A 105 -16.30 -4.89 21.40
N ALA A 106 -15.33 -4.03 21.70
CA ALA A 106 -14.03 -4.02 21.06
C ALA A 106 -12.99 -4.67 21.97
N ARG A 107 -12.09 -5.45 21.39
CA ARG A 107 -10.93 -6.03 22.03
C ARG A 107 -9.68 -5.46 21.40
N VAL A 108 -8.88 -4.76 22.20
CA VAL A 108 -7.62 -4.13 21.80
C VAL A 108 -6.49 -5.01 22.32
N VAL A 109 -5.67 -5.54 21.41
CA VAL A 109 -4.49 -6.34 21.74
C VAL A 109 -3.26 -5.49 21.50
N ASP A 110 -2.44 -5.33 22.54
CA ASP A 110 -1.08 -4.82 22.42
C ASP A 110 -0.18 -5.94 21.91
N MET A 111 0.46 -5.71 20.77
CA MET A 111 1.22 -6.74 20.07
C MET A 111 2.57 -7.04 20.74
N ASP A 112 3.11 -6.12 21.54
CA ASP A 112 4.35 -6.34 22.30
C ASP A 112 4.08 -6.98 23.66
N ALA A 113 3.13 -6.44 24.41
CA ALA A 113 2.79 -6.95 25.73
C ALA A 113 1.99 -8.26 25.67
N GLY A 114 1.34 -8.54 24.53
CA GLY A 114 0.36 -9.64 24.38
C GLY A 114 -0.91 -9.44 25.21
N ALA A 115 -1.00 -8.35 25.97
CA ALA A 115 -2.12 -8.00 26.81
C ALA A 115 -3.32 -7.61 25.94
N ALA A 116 -4.51 -8.07 26.32
CA ALA A 116 -5.74 -7.72 25.64
C ALA A 116 -6.68 -7.02 26.62
N THR A 117 -7.20 -5.86 26.22
CA THR A 117 -8.19 -5.12 26.98
C THR A 117 -9.49 -5.06 26.20
N GLU A 118 -10.61 -5.21 26.90
CA GLU A 118 -11.94 -5.06 26.32
C GLU A 118 -12.53 -3.68 26.63
N VAL A 119 -13.25 -3.17 25.64
CA VAL A 119 -13.98 -1.91 25.70
C VAL A 119 -15.41 -2.20 25.29
N THR A 120 -16.35 -1.85 26.16
CA THR A 120 -17.78 -2.05 25.94
C THR A 120 -18.50 -0.70 25.88
N ILE A 121 -19.38 -0.55 24.90
CA ILE A 121 -20.21 0.63 24.69
C ILE A 121 -21.64 0.15 24.48
N GLU A 122 -22.59 0.76 25.19
CA GLU A 122 -24.00 0.40 25.16
C GLU A 122 -24.84 1.62 24.80
N GLY A 123 -25.95 1.38 24.09
CA GLY A 123 -26.89 2.42 23.70
C GLY A 123 -27.97 1.85 22.79
N LYS A 124 -28.58 2.72 21.98
CA LYS A 124 -29.58 2.30 21.00
C LYS A 124 -28.94 2.03 19.65
N LEU A 125 -29.50 1.10 18.88
CA LEU A 125 -29.03 0.80 17.51
C LEU A 125 -29.06 2.04 16.61
N GLN A 126 -30.00 2.96 16.84
CA GLN A 126 -30.07 4.19 16.06
C GLN A 126 -28.86 5.10 16.22
N ASP A 127 -28.14 4.96 17.33
CA ASP A 127 -26.96 5.73 17.69
C ASP A 127 -25.66 4.99 17.33
N VAL A 128 -25.72 3.99 16.44
CA VAL A 128 -24.55 3.18 16.04
C VAL A 128 -23.34 4.01 15.62
N ILE A 129 -23.54 5.16 14.97
CA ILE A 129 -22.46 6.07 14.58
C ILE A 129 -21.80 6.72 15.80
N PRO A 130 -22.52 7.45 16.69
CA PRO A 130 -21.98 7.92 17.96
C PRO A 130 -21.36 6.83 18.86
N LEU A 131 -21.96 5.63 18.90
CA LEU A 131 -21.42 4.50 19.68
C LEU A 131 -20.08 4.03 19.10
N SER A 132 -19.94 3.98 17.77
CA SER A 132 -18.68 3.65 17.11
C SER A 132 -17.59 4.70 17.36
N MET A 133 -17.95 5.98 17.44
CA MET A 133 -17.02 7.06 17.79
C MET A 133 -16.54 6.99 19.24
N SER A 134 -17.46 6.66 20.15
CA SER A 134 -17.13 6.39 21.54
C SER A 134 -16.17 5.20 21.65
N ALA A 135 -16.42 4.14 20.85
CA ALA A 135 -15.52 3.01 20.74
C ALA A 135 -14.12 3.42 20.25
N ALA A 136 -14.04 4.23 19.19
CA ALA A 136 -12.78 4.74 18.68
C ALA A 136 -11.97 5.49 19.75
N TRP A 137 -12.60 6.40 20.50
CA TRP A 137 -11.94 7.15 21.57
C TRP A 137 -11.42 6.22 22.68
N ARG A 138 -12.24 5.27 23.13
CA ARG A 138 -11.85 4.33 24.19
C ARG A 138 -10.74 3.38 23.72
N ILE A 139 -10.76 2.95 22.46
CA ILE A 139 -9.66 2.19 21.84
C ILE A 139 -8.39 3.02 21.86
N LEU A 140 -8.45 4.28 21.40
CA LEU A 140 -7.30 5.18 21.39
C LEU A 140 -6.72 5.38 22.78
N LYS A 141 -7.55 5.66 23.79
CA LYS A 141 -7.10 5.82 25.17
C LYS A 141 -6.43 4.56 25.75
N LYS A 142 -6.74 3.37 25.20
CA LYS A 142 -6.08 2.12 25.58
C LYS A 142 -4.78 1.89 24.82
N ALA A 143 -4.76 2.18 23.52
CA ALA A 143 -3.57 2.08 22.68
C ALA A 143 -2.52 3.14 23.05
N VAL A 144 -2.94 4.36 23.32
CA VAL A 144 -2.11 5.52 23.63
C VAL A 144 -2.65 6.20 24.90
N PRO A 145 -2.17 5.79 26.10
CA PRO A 145 -2.69 6.27 27.38
C PRO A 145 -2.61 7.78 27.59
N ASP A 146 -1.64 8.45 26.97
CA ASP A 146 -1.41 9.90 27.08
C ASP A 146 -2.34 10.75 26.20
N THR A 147 -3.39 10.15 25.63
CA THR A 147 -4.41 10.87 24.86
C THR A 147 -5.11 11.92 25.71
N VAL A 148 -4.97 13.20 25.33
CA VAL A 148 -5.50 14.36 26.08
C VAL A 148 -6.94 14.71 25.65
N SER A 149 -7.33 14.38 24.42
CA SER A 149 -8.64 14.74 23.86
C SER A 149 -9.80 14.07 24.64
N PRO A 150 -10.88 14.79 25.00
CA PRO A 150 -12.05 14.21 25.67
C PRO A 150 -12.93 13.37 24.72
N GLU A 151 -13.63 12.38 25.26
CA GLU A 151 -14.55 11.50 24.48
C GLU A 151 -15.64 12.29 23.75
N ALA A 152 -16.11 13.40 24.36
CA ALA A 152 -17.13 14.26 23.78
C ALA A 152 -16.73 14.85 22.42
N ASP A 153 -15.44 15.13 22.20
CA ASP A 153 -14.94 15.69 20.94
C ASP A 153 -15.06 14.69 19.78
N TYR A 154 -15.14 13.39 20.09
CA TYR A 154 -15.34 12.33 19.13
C TYR A 154 -16.80 12.19 18.73
N THR A 155 -17.72 12.37 19.69
CA THR A 155 -19.15 12.16 19.47
C THR A 155 -19.92 13.42 19.07
N ALA A 156 -19.39 14.62 19.34
CA ALA A 156 -20.10 15.89 19.17
C ALA A 156 -20.40 16.25 17.71
N ARG A 157 -19.68 15.67 16.74
CA ARG A 157 -19.86 15.96 15.31
C ARG A 157 -19.75 14.65 14.52
N PRO A 158 -20.85 13.89 14.35
CA PRO A 158 -20.81 12.75 13.45
C PRO A 158 -20.44 13.24 12.05
N PRO A 159 -19.42 12.66 11.39
CA PRO A 159 -18.86 13.20 10.17
C PRO A 159 -19.82 13.04 8.98
N VAL A 160 -20.84 12.18 9.11
CA VAL A 160 -21.71 11.79 8.00
C VAL A 160 -23.13 11.45 8.49
N PRO A 161 -24.19 11.82 7.74
CA PRO A 161 -25.54 11.35 7.99
C PRO A 161 -25.62 9.82 7.94
N ARG A 162 -26.38 9.19 8.85
CA ARG A 162 -26.48 7.73 8.94
C ARG A 162 -26.88 7.05 7.62
N SER A 163 -27.85 7.61 6.91
CA SER A 163 -28.32 7.06 5.64
C SER A 163 -27.24 7.12 4.55
N ALA A 164 -26.43 8.19 4.51
CA ALA A 164 -25.31 8.29 3.59
C ALA A 164 -24.23 7.25 3.93
N PHE A 165 -23.91 7.12 5.22
CA PHE A 165 -22.95 6.14 5.72
C PHE A 165 -23.35 4.70 5.40
N GLU A 166 -24.60 4.33 5.69
CA GLU A 166 -25.10 2.98 5.42
C GLU A 166 -25.06 2.64 3.92
N ASN A 167 -25.47 3.58 3.06
CA ASN A 167 -25.39 3.38 1.61
C ASN A 167 -23.93 3.20 1.15
N TYR A 168 -23.00 3.97 1.71
CA TYR A 168 -21.57 3.82 1.41
C TYR A 168 -21.04 2.45 1.82
N ILE A 169 -21.27 2.00 3.06
CA ILE A 169 -20.77 0.71 3.53
C ILE A 169 -21.41 -0.45 2.75
N ARG A 170 -22.72 -0.39 2.50
CA ARG A 170 -23.38 -1.38 1.64
C ARG A 170 -22.82 -1.37 0.22
N GLY A 171 -22.46 -0.20 -0.30
CA GLY A 171 -21.82 -0.04 -1.61
C GLY A 171 -20.49 -0.79 -1.68
N ILE A 172 -19.55 -0.50 -0.77
CA ILE A 172 -18.21 -1.11 -0.78
C ILE A 172 -18.22 -2.62 -0.51
N LEU A 173 -19.24 -3.14 0.17
CA LEU A 173 -19.44 -4.58 0.41
C LEU A 173 -20.14 -5.30 -0.75
N THR A 174 -20.77 -4.57 -1.67
CA THR A 174 -21.49 -5.16 -2.82
C THR A 174 -20.49 -5.47 -3.92
N GLN A 175 -20.44 -6.71 -4.41
CA GLN A 175 -19.53 -7.12 -5.50
C GLN A 175 -20.03 -6.71 -6.89
N ASP A 176 -21.35 -6.60 -7.07
CA ASP A 176 -21.93 -6.13 -8.33
C ASP A 176 -21.60 -4.65 -8.58
N PHE A 177 -20.90 -4.36 -9.68
CA PHE A 177 -20.42 -3.01 -10.00
C PHE A 177 -21.54 -1.99 -10.16
N GLN A 178 -22.66 -2.38 -10.77
CA GLN A 178 -23.76 -1.47 -11.04
C GLN A 178 -24.46 -1.07 -9.74
N LYS A 179 -24.82 -2.06 -8.92
CA LYS A 179 -25.45 -1.84 -7.62
C LYS A 179 -24.50 -1.11 -6.64
N ARG A 180 -23.21 -1.43 -6.67
CA ARG A 180 -22.17 -0.68 -5.91
C ARG A 180 -22.21 0.80 -6.28
N SER A 181 -22.17 1.12 -7.58
CA SER A 181 -22.22 2.51 -8.06
C SER A 181 -23.51 3.22 -7.64
N GLU A 182 -24.67 2.58 -7.73
CA GLU A 182 -25.97 3.16 -7.33
C GLU A 182 -26.04 3.50 -5.83
N LEU A 183 -25.53 2.60 -4.98
CA LEU A 183 -25.44 2.81 -3.53
C LEU A 183 -24.49 3.97 -3.20
N LEU A 184 -23.30 3.99 -3.81
CA LEU A 184 -22.31 5.06 -3.59
C LEU A 184 -22.82 6.42 -4.11
N GLN A 185 -23.46 6.47 -5.27
CA GLN A 185 -24.11 7.68 -5.77
C GLN A 185 -25.23 8.16 -4.84
N THR A 186 -25.95 7.24 -4.22
CA THR A 186 -26.96 7.58 -3.20
C THR A 186 -26.32 8.14 -1.95
N ALA A 187 -25.20 7.59 -1.50
CA ALA A 187 -24.43 8.15 -0.39
C ALA A 187 -23.97 9.59 -0.68
N VAL A 188 -23.45 9.85 -1.89
CA VAL A 188 -23.05 11.20 -2.33
C VAL A 188 -24.27 12.13 -2.46
N ARG A 189 -25.43 11.66 -2.95
CA ARG A 189 -26.65 12.48 -3.01
C ARG A 189 -27.10 12.94 -1.63
N LEU A 190 -26.98 12.06 -0.62
CA LEU A 190 -27.34 12.34 0.77
C LEU A 190 -26.28 13.19 1.49
N HIS A 191 -25.02 13.09 1.06
CA HIS A 191 -23.91 13.90 1.57
C HIS A 191 -22.93 14.25 0.43
N PRO A 192 -23.11 15.39 -0.27
CA PRO A 192 -22.36 15.70 -1.51
C PRO A 192 -20.85 15.79 -1.39
N GLN A 193 -20.33 16.05 -0.20
CA GLN A 193 -18.89 16.14 0.08
C GLN A 193 -18.34 14.86 0.75
N TYR A 194 -19.05 13.74 0.63
CA TYR A 194 -18.63 12.50 1.28
C TYR A 194 -17.38 11.90 0.60
N GLY A 195 -16.20 12.31 1.07
CA GLY A 195 -14.90 11.94 0.51
C GLY A 195 -14.74 10.44 0.24
N PRO A 196 -15.02 9.54 1.20
CA PRO A 196 -14.96 8.09 1.00
C PRO A 196 -15.83 7.58 -0.15
N ALA A 197 -17.08 8.04 -0.28
CA ALA A 197 -17.97 7.61 -1.35
C ALA A 197 -17.55 8.18 -2.72
N LEU A 198 -17.10 9.44 -2.76
CA LEU A 198 -16.55 10.08 -3.95
C LEU A 198 -15.27 9.36 -4.45
N PHE A 199 -14.39 8.98 -3.53
CA PHE A 199 -13.16 8.26 -3.85
C PHE A 199 -13.47 6.89 -4.45
N GLU A 200 -14.40 6.14 -3.84
CA GLU A 200 -14.81 4.83 -4.35
C GLU A 200 -15.46 4.90 -5.73
N LEU A 201 -16.30 5.92 -6.00
CA LEU A 201 -16.82 6.16 -7.35
C LEU A 201 -15.70 6.44 -8.34
N GLY A 202 -14.76 7.33 -7.99
CA GLY A 202 -13.59 7.61 -8.81
C GLY A 202 -12.76 6.35 -9.09
N ARG A 203 -12.55 5.50 -8.09
CA ARG A 203 -11.80 4.25 -8.20
C ARG A 203 -12.50 3.24 -9.10
N ILE A 204 -13.82 3.09 -9.00
CA ILE A 204 -14.59 2.20 -9.88
C ILE A 204 -14.44 2.66 -11.34
N SER A 205 -14.62 3.95 -11.62
CA SER A 205 -14.48 4.48 -12.98
C SER A 205 -13.05 4.33 -13.51
N HIS A 206 -12.02 4.49 -12.67
CA HIS A 206 -10.63 4.22 -13.01
C HIS A 206 -10.43 2.75 -13.44
N LEU A 207 -10.95 1.80 -12.66
CA LEU A 207 -10.85 0.37 -12.96
C LEU A 207 -11.59 -0.01 -14.24
N GLN A 208 -12.69 0.68 -14.55
CA GLN A 208 -13.42 0.56 -15.82
C GLN A 208 -12.71 1.28 -16.99
N ARG A 209 -11.58 1.95 -16.73
CA ARG A 209 -10.81 2.77 -17.67
C ARG A 209 -11.55 4.01 -18.18
N ASP A 210 -12.62 4.42 -17.49
CA ASP A 210 -13.25 5.73 -17.68
C ASP A 210 -12.53 6.77 -16.81
N PHE A 211 -11.33 7.14 -17.26
CA PHE A 211 -10.47 8.08 -16.55
C PHE A 211 -11.04 9.49 -16.45
N LYS A 212 -11.93 9.87 -17.39
CA LYS A 212 -12.59 11.18 -17.38
C LYS A 212 -13.65 11.23 -16.29
N ASP A 213 -14.55 10.24 -16.23
CA ASP A 213 -15.55 10.15 -15.15
C ASP A 213 -14.87 9.99 -13.79
N SER A 214 -13.81 9.17 -13.72
CA SER A 214 -13.00 9.02 -12.51
C SER A 214 -12.52 10.38 -11.97
N ASN A 215 -11.91 11.20 -12.83
CA ASN A 215 -11.45 12.53 -12.44
C ASN A 215 -12.61 13.46 -12.03
N GLN A 216 -13.80 13.35 -12.61
CA GLN A 216 -14.97 14.14 -12.19
C GLN A 216 -15.42 13.81 -10.76
N TRP A 217 -15.29 12.57 -10.31
CA TRP A 217 -15.57 12.19 -8.92
C TRP A 217 -14.46 12.61 -7.97
N LEU A 218 -13.19 12.32 -8.34
CA LEU A 218 -12.04 12.60 -7.49
C LEU A 218 -11.83 14.09 -7.22
N GLN A 219 -12.13 14.96 -8.20
CA GLN A 219 -12.05 16.42 -8.06
C GLN A 219 -13.05 16.98 -7.04
N LYS A 220 -14.16 16.28 -6.75
CA LYS A 220 -15.17 16.71 -5.78
C LYS A 220 -14.73 16.43 -4.33
N ILE A 221 -13.67 15.65 -4.12
CA ILE A 221 -13.16 15.34 -2.78
C ILE A 221 -12.57 16.62 -2.17
N PRO A 222 -13.04 17.05 -0.99
CA PRO A 222 -12.54 18.26 -0.34
C PRO A 222 -11.04 18.22 -0.09
N GLU A 223 -10.36 19.37 -0.18
CA GLU A 223 -8.92 19.48 0.11
C GLU A 223 -8.57 19.05 1.54
N THR A 224 -9.50 19.21 2.47
CA THR A 224 -9.36 18.81 3.88
C THR A 224 -9.55 17.31 4.11
N SER A 225 -9.97 16.56 3.09
CA SER A 225 -10.17 15.11 3.20
C SER A 225 -8.84 14.39 3.36
N TYR A 226 -8.79 13.40 4.26
CA TYR A 226 -7.63 12.52 4.40
C TYR A 226 -7.33 11.73 3.11
N LEU A 227 -8.35 11.51 2.27
CA LEU A 227 -8.22 10.85 0.96
C LEU A 227 -7.70 11.77 -0.14
N ARG A 228 -7.50 13.07 0.11
CA ARG A 228 -7.11 14.03 -0.93
C ARG A 228 -5.82 13.63 -1.64
N ARG A 229 -4.81 13.18 -0.89
CA ARG A 229 -3.53 12.72 -1.47
C ARG A 229 -3.72 11.48 -2.35
N GLN A 230 -4.49 10.51 -1.89
CA GLN A 230 -4.81 9.30 -2.66
C GLN A 230 -5.59 9.63 -3.93
N ALA A 231 -6.57 10.52 -3.83
CA ALA A 231 -7.36 11.00 -4.96
C ALA A 231 -6.47 11.71 -5.99
N SER A 232 -5.61 12.62 -5.55
CA SER A 232 -4.67 13.32 -6.44
C SER A 232 -3.69 12.35 -7.11
N PHE A 233 -3.17 11.35 -6.40
CA PHE A 233 -2.32 10.32 -7.01
C PHE A 233 -3.05 9.56 -8.12
N LEU A 234 -4.29 9.13 -7.86
CA LEU A 234 -5.12 8.44 -8.84
C LEU A 234 -5.49 9.34 -10.02
N MET A 235 -5.74 10.63 -9.78
CA MET A 235 -5.96 11.63 -10.84
C MET A 235 -4.71 11.79 -11.73
N GLY A 236 -3.51 11.81 -11.14
CA GLY A 236 -2.25 11.84 -11.90
C GLY A 236 -2.11 10.64 -12.83
N LEU A 237 -2.43 9.44 -12.35
CA LEU A 237 -2.48 8.22 -13.16
C LEU A 237 -3.55 8.30 -14.27
N ASN A 238 -4.75 8.80 -13.95
CA ASN A 238 -5.81 9.00 -14.93
C ASN A 238 -5.39 9.94 -16.06
N TYR A 239 -4.76 11.08 -15.72
CA TYR A 239 -4.22 12.00 -16.72
C TYR A 239 -3.13 11.33 -17.57
N PHE A 240 -2.24 10.56 -16.95
CA PHE A 240 -1.24 9.80 -17.69
C PHE A 240 -1.87 8.83 -18.71
N TYR A 241 -2.89 8.06 -18.30
CA TYR A 241 -3.57 7.12 -19.20
C TYR A 241 -4.41 7.79 -20.29
N LEU A 242 -4.85 9.03 -20.07
CA LEU A 242 -5.46 9.88 -21.09
C LEU A 242 -4.45 10.50 -22.06
N ALA A 243 -3.14 10.29 -21.85
CA ALA A 243 -2.03 10.97 -22.53
C ALA A 243 -1.97 12.48 -22.26
N ASP A 244 -2.64 12.96 -21.21
CA ASP A 244 -2.60 14.33 -20.72
C ASP A 244 -1.40 14.51 -19.77
N TYR A 245 -0.18 14.41 -20.30
CA TYR A 245 1.05 14.33 -19.49
C TYR A 245 1.38 15.64 -18.73
N ALA A 246 1.03 16.81 -19.27
CA ALA A 246 1.24 18.08 -18.57
C ALA A 246 0.35 18.21 -17.31
N PRO A 247 -0.95 17.91 -17.35
CA PRO A 247 -1.74 17.75 -16.12
C PRO A 247 -1.21 16.67 -15.18
N ALA A 248 -0.78 15.51 -15.69
CA ALA A 248 -0.25 14.43 -14.86
C ALA A 248 0.99 14.88 -14.05
N THR A 249 1.96 15.51 -14.71
CA THR A 249 3.16 16.05 -14.07
C THR A 249 2.82 17.10 -13.01
N THR A 250 1.91 18.03 -13.33
CA THR A 250 1.45 19.07 -12.38
C THR A 250 0.86 18.44 -11.12
N VAL A 251 -0.01 17.43 -11.27
CA VAL A 251 -0.65 16.76 -10.12
C VAL A 251 0.39 16.01 -9.29
N PHE A 252 1.26 15.22 -9.92
CA PHE A 252 2.28 14.46 -9.18
C PHE A 252 3.27 15.35 -8.43
N GLN A 253 3.60 16.54 -8.95
CA GLN A 253 4.46 17.52 -8.27
C GLN A 253 3.86 18.08 -6.97
N THR A 254 2.54 18.01 -6.79
CA THR A 254 1.88 18.44 -5.53
C THR A 254 1.92 17.41 -4.43
N LEU A 255 2.32 16.17 -4.75
CA LEU A 255 2.35 15.06 -3.80
C LEU A 255 3.73 14.93 -3.12
N PRO A 256 3.79 14.32 -1.92
CA PRO A 256 5.06 13.96 -1.31
C PRO A 256 5.92 13.13 -2.26
N ALA A 257 7.23 13.42 -2.28
CA ALA A 257 8.20 12.77 -3.16
C ALA A 257 8.59 11.36 -2.67
N VAL A 258 7.59 10.47 -2.56
CA VAL A 258 7.76 9.05 -2.26
C VAL A 258 8.03 8.27 -3.55
N TYR A 259 8.56 7.05 -3.42
CA TYR A 259 8.94 6.20 -4.55
C TYR A 259 7.86 6.11 -5.65
N ASP A 260 6.61 5.77 -5.30
CA ASP A 260 5.51 5.59 -6.26
C ASP A 260 5.21 6.89 -7.04
N VAL A 261 5.25 8.03 -6.36
CA VAL A 261 5.03 9.36 -6.99
C VAL A 261 6.18 9.70 -7.92
N LEU A 262 7.42 9.51 -7.47
CA LEU A 262 8.61 9.82 -8.27
C LEU A 262 8.70 8.93 -9.51
N LEU A 263 8.34 7.64 -9.38
CA LEU A 263 8.28 6.70 -10.50
C LEU A 263 7.29 7.18 -11.58
N ASN A 264 6.07 7.54 -11.16
CA ASN A 264 5.03 8.00 -12.07
C ASN A 264 5.29 9.41 -12.63
N LEU A 265 5.85 10.30 -11.83
CA LEU A 265 6.26 11.64 -12.26
C LEU A 265 7.32 11.56 -13.35
N GLY A 266 8.34 10.71 -13.17
CA GLY A 266 9.38 10.50 -14.19
C GLY A 266 8.81 9.94 -15.48
N ALA A 267 7.87 8.98 -15.40
CA ALA A 267 7.17 8.46 -16.57
C ALA A 267 6.36 9.55 -17.29
N ALA A 268 5.62 10.37 -16.54
CA ALA A 268 4.86 11.49 -17.11
C ALA A 268 5.78 12.51 -17.80
N PHE A 269 6.92 12.87 -17.20
CA PHE A 269 7.93 13.72 -17.84
C PHE A 269 8.49 13.12 -19.12
N SER A 270 8.86 11.82 -19.11
CA SER A 270 9.38 11.12 -20.28
C SER A 270 8.39 11.20 -21.44
N GLN A 271 7.11 10.93 -21.17
CA GLN A 271 6.05 10.97 -22.17
C GLN A 271 5.71 12.40 -22.64
N ASN A 272 5.91 13.40 -21.78
CA ASN A 272 5.79 14.81 -22.14
C ASN A 272 7.01 15.34 -22.94
N GLY A 273 8.03 14.49 -23.17
CA GLY A 273 9.26 14.85 -23.89
C GLY A 273 10.35 15.48 -23.01
N ASP A 274 10.09 15.75 -21.73
CA ASP A 274 11.07 16.27 -20.79
C ASP A 274 11.89 15.14 -20.17
N ARG A 275 12.84 14.66 -20.97
CA ARG A 275 13.66 13.50 -20.60
C ARG A 275 14.65 13.75 -19.48
N ASP A 276 15.01 15.01 -19.22
CA ASP A 276 15.99 15.33 -18.19
C ASP A 276 15.32 15.37 -16.81
N SER A 277 14.13 15.97 -16.72
CA SER A 277 13.28 15.87 -15.52
C SER A 277 12.84 14.43 -15.25
N ALA A 278 12.61 13.62 -16.29
CA ALA A 278 12.30 12.20 -16.14
C ALA A 278 13.44 11.43 -15.44
N ALA A 279 14.67 11.61 -15.93
CA ALA A 279 15.85 10.98 -15.35
C ALA A 279 16.10 11.44 -13.91
N ASP A 280 15.88 12.72 -13.61
CA ASP A 280 16.00 13.25 -12.26
C ASP A 280 15.00 12.61 -11.29
N ALA A 281 13.73 12.55 -11.66
CA ALA A 281 12.68 11.94 -10.84
C ALA A 281 12.97 10.47 -10.54
N TRP A 282 13.43 9.69 -11.53
CA TRP A 282 13.76 8.28 -11.31
C TRP A 282 15.05 8.06 -10.49
N ARG A 283 16.06 8.93 -10.59
CA ARG A 283 17.21 8.88 -9.68
C ARG A 283 16.78 9.12 -8.24
N ARG A 284 15.94 10.13 -8.01
CA ARG A 284 15.36 10.39 -6.69
C ARG A 284 14.51 9.22 -6.19
N ALA A 285 13.79 8.52 -7.08
CA ALA A 285 13.05 7.32 -6.70
C ALA A 285 13.98 6.20 -6.19
N ILE A 286 15.15 6.02 -6.82
CA ILE A 286 16.19 5.08 -6.37
C ILE A 286 16.77 5.48 -5.01
N ASP A 287 16.97 6.78 -4.79
CA ASP A 287 17.45 7.29 -3.50
C ASP A 287 16.45 7.04 -2.37
N THR A 288 15.14 7.02 -2.68
CA THR A 288 14.07 6.77 -1.69
C THR A 288 13.87 5.27 -1.38
N ASP A 289 13.94 4.36 -2.37
CA ASP A 289 13.77 2.92 -2.14
C ASP A 289 14.92 2.10 -2.74
N SER A 290 15.64 1.37 -1.89
CA SER A 290 16.71 0.45 -2.29
C SER A 290 16.23 -0.73 -3.18
N LEU A 291 14.93 -0.96 -3.32
CA LEU A 291 14.32 -1.96 -4.20
C LEU A 291 13.62 -1.36 -5.43
N ALA A 292 14.06 -0.18 -5.87
CA ALA A 292 13.53 0.56 -7.00
C ALA A 292 13.80 -0.07 -8.39
N SER A 293 13.52 -1.36 -8.58
CA SER A 293 13.80 -2.07 -9.84
C SER A 293 13.14 -1.42 -11.06
N ASP A 294 11.96 -0.84 -10.88
CA ASP A 294 11.21 -0.19 -11.95
C ASP A 294 11.77 1.20 -12.30
N ALA A 295 12.38 1.91 -11.34
CA ALA A 295 13.08 3.16 -11.61
C ALA A 295 14.40 2.90 -12.36
N PHE A 296 15.17 1.89 -11.95
CA PHE A 296 16.35 1.43 -12.72
C PHE A 296 15.97 1.00 -14.14
N PHE A 297 14.88 0.23 -14.29
CA PHE A 297 14.36 -0.16 -15.60
C PHE A 297 14.07 1.08 -16.46
N ASN A 298 13.33 2.04 -15.92
CA ASN A 298 12.92 3.25 -16.64
C ASN A 298 14.12 4.12 -17.06
N LEU A 299 15.12 4.28 -16.18
CA LEU A 299 16.38 4.95 -16.54
C LEU A 299 17.12 4.21 -17.65
N GLY A 300 17.20 2.87 -17.56
CA GLY A 300 17.82 2.04 -18.59
C GLY A 300 17.15 2.15 -19.95
N TYR A 301 15.82 2.10 -19.97
CA TYR A 301 15.01 2.30 -21.17
C TYR A 301 15.20 3.71 -21.77
N LEU A 302 15.19 4.75 -20.93
CA LEU A 302 15.42 6.12 -21.37
C LEU A 302 16.82 6.32 -21.94
N SER A 303 17.85 5.76 -21.29
CA SER A 303 19.23 5.77 -21.79
C SER A 303 19.35 5.09 -23.15
N LEU A 304 18.66 3.96 -23.36
CA LEU A 304 18.66 3.26 -24.65
C LEU A 304 18.02 4.11 -25.76
N ILE A 305 16.93 4.83 -25.46
CA ILE A 305 16.29 5.75 -26.42
C ILE A 305 17.20 6.96 -26.72
N LYS A 306 17.96 7.44 -25.72
CA LYS A 306 18.96 8.50 -25.87
C LYS A 306 20.26 8.03 -26.55
N ASP A 307 20.38 6.74 -26.87
CA ASP A 307 21.59 6.11 -27.40
C ASP A 307 22.81 6.17 -26.44
N ASP A 308 22.56 6.38 -25.14
CA ASP A 308 23.56 6.25 -24.07
C ASP A 308 23.63 4.79 -23.62
N LEU A 309 24.25 3.97 -24.46
CA LEU A 309 24.21 2.51 -24.37
C LEU A 309 24.91 1.98 -23.10
N GLU A 310 25.96 2.64 -22.64
CA GLU A 310 26.67 2.23 -21.43
C GLU A 310 25.80 2.47 -20.18
N SER A 311 25.14 3.62 -20.08
CA SER A 311 24.19 3.85 -18.98
C SER A 311 22.97 2.93 -19.06
N ALA A 312 22.49 2.63 -20.27
CA ALA A 312 21.41 1.68 -20.48
C ALA A 312 21.78 0.30 -19.93
N ALA A 313 22.95 -0.21 -20.31
CA ALA A 313 23.43 -1.52 -19.86
C ALA A 313 23.58 -1.56 -18.33
N ARG A 314 24.17 -0.52 -17.72
CA ARG A 314 24.32 -0.44 -16.25
C ARG A 314 22.96 -0.46 -15.54
N ASN A 315 22.05 0.44 -15.90
CA ASN A 315 20.75 0.56 -15.22
C ASN A 315 19.86 -0.68 -15.42
N LEU A 316 19.84 -1.27 -16.62
CA LEU A 316 19.10 -2.51 -16.87
C LEU A 316 19.69 -3.70 -16.10
N THR A 317 21.02 -3.73 -15.92
CA THR A 317 21.69 -4.74 -15.10
C THR A 317 21.30 -4.59 -13.62
N GLU A 318 21.29 -3.36 -13.08
CA GLU A 318 20.81 -3.11 -11.70
C GLU A 318 19.34 -3.51 -11.52
N SER A 319 18.48 -3.18 -12.49
CA SER A 319 17.09 -3.64 -12.49
C SER A 319 16.99 -5.17 -12.43
N LEU A 320 17.81 -5.88 -13.21
CA LEU A 320 17.85 -7.35 -13.25
C LEU A 320 18.50 -7.99 -12.01
N LYS A 321 19.36 -7.28 -11.29
CA LYS A 321 19.85 -7.74 -9.97
C LYS A 321 18.73 -7.78 -8.95
N LEU A 322 17.77 -6.84 -9.04
CA LEU A 322 16.60 -6.78 -8.17
C LEU A 322 15.47 -7.71 -8.63
N ARG A 323 15.26 -7.83 -9.96
CA ARG A 323 14.27 -8.74 -10.56
C ARG A 323 14.90 -9.60 -11.65
N GLY A 324 15.49 -10.73 -11.26
CA GLY A 324 16.24 -11.61 -12.17
C GLY A 324 15.42 -12.30 -13.27
N ARG A 325 14.08 -12.31 -13.18
CA ARG A 325 13.17 -12.94 -14.15
C ARG A 325 12.34 -11.92 -14.93
N ASP A 326 12.93 -10.79 -15.25
CA ASP A 326 12.28 -9.72 -16.01
C ASP A 326 12.57 -9.84 -17.52
N SER A 327 11.60 -10.37 -18.26
CA SER A 327 11.74 -10.56 -19.72
C SER A 327 11.92 -9.24 -20.49
N GLU A 328 11.32 -8.15 -20.02
CA GLU A 328 11.41 -6.86 -20.70
C GLU A 328 12.79 -6.25 -20.49
N ALA A 329 13.31 -6.31 -19.25
CA ALA A 329 14.63 -5.78 -18.93
C ALA A 329 15.73 -6.57 -19.64
N LEU A 330 15.61 -7.91 -19.69
CA LEU A 330 16.52 -8.77 -20.45
C LEU A 330 16.50 -8.46 -21.95
N PHE A 331 15.31 -8.23 -22.52
CA PHE A 331 15.18 -7.87 -23.92
C PHE A 331 15.86 -6.53 -24.22
N LEU A 332 15.59 -5.50 -23.41
CA LEU A 332 16.21 -4.19 -23.56
C LEU A 332 17.73 -4.24 -23.36
N LEU A 333 18.21 -5.07 -22.44
CA LEU A 333 19.65 -5.27 -22.21
C LEU A 333 20.29 -5.96 -23.43
N GLY A 334 19.62 -6.97 -23.98
CA GLY A 334 20.04 -7.63 -25.21
C GLY A 334 20.13 -6.68 -26.41
N ARG A 335 19.13 -5.80 -26.58
CA ARG A 335 19.14 -4.74 -27.62
C ARG A 335 20.25 -3.72 -27.38
N THR A 336 20.53 -3.40 -26.12
CA THR A 336 21.64 -2.52 -25.74
C THR A 336 22.98 -3.15 -26.12
N TYR A 337 23.19 -4.42 -25.80
CA TYR A 337 24.41 -5.16 -26.16
C TYR A 337 24.58 -5.32 -27.67
N GLU A 338 23.50 -5.54 -28.42
CA GLU A 338 23.53 -5.58 -29.89
C GLU A 338 24.09 -4.26 -30.45
N LYS A 339 23.58 -3.11 -29.98
CA LYS A 339 24.07 -1.80 -30.39
C LYS A 339 25.52 -1.52 -29.96
N LEU A 340 25.96 -2.09 -28.84
CA LEU A 340 27.36 -2.04 -28.39
C LEU A 340 28.30 -2.99 -29.16
N GLY A 341 27.77 -3.83 -30.06
CA GLY A 341 28.56 -4.86 -30.76
C GLY A 341 28.87 -6.11 -29.93
N ARG A 342 28.29 -6.22 -28.73
CA ARG A 342 28.43 -7.35 -27.79
C ARG A 342 27.43 -8.46 -28.13
N LEU A 343 27.63 -9.08 -29.29
CA LEU A 343 26.65 -9.97 -29.91
C LEU A 343 26.39 -11.26 -29.11
N GLU A 344 27.40 -11.79 -28.41
CA GLU A 344 27.25 -13.00 -27.61
C GLU A 344 26.36 -12.75 -26.39
N GLU A 345 26.61 -11.66 -25.65
CA GLU A 345 25.78 -11.27 -24.50
C GLU A 345 24.36 -10.90 -24.94
N SER A 346 24.23 -10.24 -26.09
CA SER A 346 22.94 -9.94 -26.70
C SER A 346 22.13 -11.21 -26.95
N GLY A 347 22.73 -12.20 -27.64
CA GLY A 347 22.07 -13.47 -27.95
C GLY A 347 21.63 -14.23 -26.69
N LYS A 348 22.46 -14.23 -25.64
CA LYS A 348 22.13 -14.83 -24.33
C LYS A 348 20.93 -14.14 -23.67
N ALA A 349 20.97 -12.80 -23.57
CA ALA A 349 19.92 -12.02 -22.92
C ALA A 349 18.57 -12.14 -23.66
N ILE A 350 18.57 -12.05 -24.99
CA ILE A 350 17.36 -12.20 -25.81
C ILE A 350 16.80 -13.62 -25.70
N ALA A 351 17.65 -14.66 -25.76
CA ALA A 351 17.19 -16.04 -25.61
C ALA A 351 16.55 -16.29 -24.23
N GLN A 352 17.09 -15.70 -23.17
CA GLN A 352 16.49 -15.77 -21.85
C GLN A 352 15.16 -15.02 -21.78
N ALA A 353 15.07 -13.82 -22.38
CA ALA A 353 13.85 -13.04 -22.46
C ALA A 353 12.71 -13.81 -23.17
N SER A 354 12.99 -14.40 -24.33
CA SER A 354 12.02 -15.21 -25.10
C SER A 354 11.55 -16.46 -24.35
N ARG A 355 12.44 -17.10 -23.56
CA ARG A 355 12.04 -18.23 -22.69
C ARG A 355 11.06 -17.82 -21.60
N LEU A 356 11.18 -16.59 -21.09
CA LEU A 356 10.31 -16.07 -20.03
C LEU A 356 8.98 -15.54 -20.57
N SER A 357 8.93 -15.00 -21.79
CA SER A 357 7.73 -14.42 -22.36
C SER A 357 7.70 -14.47 -23.88
N GLN A 358 6.68 -15.12 -24.44
CA GLN A 358 6.40 -15.13 -25.89
C GLN A 358 6.09 -13.73 -26.46
N ARG A 359 5.78 -12.75 -25.60
CA ARG A 359 5.56 -11.35 -26.03
C ARG A 359 6.82 -10.75 -26.62
N VAL A 360 7.99 -11.14 -26.10
CA VAL A 360 9.30 -10.67 -26.53
C VAL A 360 9.56 -11.00 -28.01
N ASP A 361 9.10 -12.17 -28.46
CA ASP A 361 9.30 -12.60 -29.85
C ASP A 361 8.65 -11.65 -30.86
N ARG A 362 7.56 -10.96 -30.47
CA ARG A 362 6.94 -9.93 -31.32
C ARG A 362 7.87 -8.72 -31.48
N TRP A 363 8.54 -8.29 -30.41
CA TRP A 363 9.43 -7.13 -30.40
C TRP A 363 10.73 -7.33 -31.18
N LEU A 364 11.10 -8.58 -31.50
CA LEU A 364 12.21 -8.85 -32.42
C LEU A 364 11.94 -8.36 -33.84
N THR A 365 10.67 -8.31 -34.23
CA THR A 365 10.25 -8.00 -35.61
C THR A 365 9.44 -6.71 -35.73
N GLN A 366 9.03 -6.13 -34.60
CA GLN A 366 8.16 -4.96 -34.54
C GLN A 366 8.81 -3.85 -33.73
N PRO A 367 8.44 -2.57 -33.96
CA PRO A 367 8.91 -1.47 -33.12
C PRO A 367 8.60 -1.73 -31.65
N LEU A 368 9.55 -1.34 -30.79
CA LEU A 368 9.37 -1.37 -29.35
C LEU A 368 8.16 -0.52 -28.95
N PRO A 369 7.22 -1.04 -28.14
CA PRO A 369 6.19 -0.20 -27.55
C PRO A 369 6.82 0.72 -26.50
N LYS A 370 6.03 1.68 -26.00
CA LYS A 370 6.37 2.42 -24.79
C LYS A 370 6.37 1.45 -23.61
N LEU A 371 7.50 1.36 -22.91
CA LEU A 371 7.72 0.39 -21.83
C LEU A 371 7.89 1.06 -20.47
N GLU A 372 7.76 2.38 -20.37
CA GLU A 372 7.85 3.06 -19.08
C GLU A 372 6.90 2.42 -18.05
N ARG A 373 7.47 2.05 -16.91
CA ARG A 373 6.77 1.41 -15.81
C ARG A 373 6.20 2.46 -14.88
N LEU A 374 5.03 2.15 -14.37
CA LEU A 374 4.28 2.97 -13.43
C LEU A 374 4.04 2.18 -12.15
N ALA A 375 4.00 2.88 -11.03
CA ALA A 375 3.32 2.40 -9.84
C ALA A 375 1.81 2.52 -10.08
N THR A 376 1.15 1.40 -10.35
CA THR A 376 -0.29 1.34 -10.66
C THR A 376 -1.16 0.97 -9.45
N SER A 377 -0.56 0.83 -8.26
CA SER A 377 -1.34 0.58 -7.06
C SER A 377 -2.29 1.75 -6.85
N THR A 378 -3.60 1.45 -6.75
CA THR A 378 -4.60 2.47 -6.36
C THR A 378 -4.43 2.89 -4.90
N LEU A 379 -3.53 2.23 -4.18
CA LEU A 379 -3.10 2.59 -2.84
C LEU A 379 -1.85 3.46 -2.94
N PHE A 380 -1.97 4.70 -2.45
CA PHE A 380 -0.81 5.53 -2.19
C PHE A 380 -0.01 4.91 -1.04
N ARG A 381 1.12 4.26 -1.34
CA ARG A 381 1.97 3.64 -0.32
C ARG A 381 3.02 4.66 0.14
N SER A 382 2.84 5.26 1.32
CA SER A 382 3.96 5.86 2.06
C SER A 382 4.66 4.76 2.88
N ARG A 383 5.34 3.84 2.16
CA ARG A 383 6.00 2.67 2.75
C ARG A 383 6.96 3.03 3.90
N ASP A 384 7.48 4.26 3.86
CA ASP A 384 8.48 4.80 4.78
C ASP A 384 7.94 5.20 6.16
N GLU A 385 6.62 5.30 6.36
CA GLU A 385 6.06 5.79 7.65
C GLU A 385 5.80 4.67 8.67
N ILE A 386 5.69 3.42 8.24
CA ILE A 386 5.22 2.32 9.10
C ILE A 386 6.35 1.35 9.46
N TRP A 387 7.27 1.02 8.56
CA TRP A 387 8.23 -0.05 8.78
C TRP A 387 9.51 0.42 9.47
N THR A 388 9.41 0.56 10.78
CA THR A 388 10.55 0.90 11.64
C THR A 388 11.35 -0.37 11.95
N GLU A 389 12.61 -0.21 12.37
CA GLU A 389 13.44 -1.34 12.78
C GLU A 389 12.73 -2.21 13.83
N GLN A 390 12.07 -1.58 14.80
CA GLN A 390 11.33 -2.30 15.84
C GLN A 390 10.17 -3.13 15.28
N ARG A 391 9.43 -2.62 14.28
CA ARG A 391 8.32 -3.37 13.66
C ARG A 391 8.78 -4.49 12.75
N LEU A 392 9.93 -4.33 12.10
CA LEU A 392 10.56 -5.42 11.35
C LEU A 392 11.00 -6.54 12.30
N ILE A 393 11.69 -6.19 13.39
CA ILE A 393 12.06 -7.14 14.46
C ILE A 393 10.83 -7.83 15.03
N ARG A 394 9.76 -7.06 15.28
CA ARG A 394 8.48 -7.57 15.77
C ARG A 394 7.90 -8.59 14.79
N ARG A 395 7.59 -8.18 13.56
CA ARG A 395 7.08 -9.07 12.48
C ARG A 395 7.83 -10.39 12.46
N ALA A 396 9.14 -10.29 12.59
CA ALA A 396 10.03 -11.40 12.49
C ALA A 396 10.19 -12.27 13.74
N ARG A 397 9.77 -11.80 14.92
CA ARG A 397 9.59 -12.64 16.12
C ARG A 397 8.34 -13.51 16.05
N SER A 398 7.34 -13.12 15.25
CA SER A 398 6.10 -13.90 15.06
C SER A 398 6.23 -15.01 14.03
N GLN A 399 7.21 -14.87 13.14
CA GLN A 399 7.69 -15.94 12.30
C GLN A 399 8.76 -16.64 13.13
N ASP A 400 8.59 -17.92 13.47
CA ASP A 400 9.67 -18.68 14.11
C ASP A 400 10.96 -18.50 13.30
N LEU A 401 12.16 -18.51 13.92
CA LEU A 401 13.43 -18.31 13.19
C LEU A 401 13.50 -19.18 11.92
N PRO A 402 13.06 -20.46 11.92
CA PRO A 402 12.96 -21.28 10.72
C PRO A 402 12.03 -20.70 9.64
N ALA A 403 10.88 -20.12 10.01
CA ALA A 403 9.96 -19.50 9.06
C ALA A 403 10.53 -18.20 8.44
N TRP A 404 11.28 -17.42 9.22
CA TRP A 404 11.96 -16.23 8.68
C TRP A 404 13.09 -16.63 7.73
N LEU A 405 13.86 -17.67 8.08
CA LEU A 405 14.87 -18.26 7.21
C LEU A 405 14.26 -18.88 5.94
N GLU A 406 13.11 -19.56 6.04
CA GLU A 406 12.38 -20.12 4.88
C GLU A 406 11.88 -19.03 3.94
N LEU A 407 11.38 -17.91 4.46
CA LEU A 407 10.93 -16.78 3.63
C LEU A 407 12.12 -16.14 2.89
N ILE A 408 13.24 -15.94 3.59
CA ILE A 408 14.50 -15.48 2.99
C ILE A 408 14.97 -16.48 1.93
N GLN A 409 14.94 -17.78 2.23
CA GLN A 409 15.31 -18.83 1.27
C GLN A 409 14.39 -18.83 0.05
N MET A 410 13.09 -18.60 0.24
CA MET A 410 12.13 -18.45 -0.86
C MET A 410 12.47 -17.24 -1.74
N ASP A 411 12.84 -16.11 -1.14
CA ASP A 411 13.29 -14.92 -1.88
C ASP A 411 14.58 -15.20 -2.66
N ILE A 412 15.53 -15.95 -2.07
CA ILE A 412 16.75 -16.41 -2.75
C ILE A 412 16.41 -17.31 -3.94
N ASP A 413 15.55 -18.31 -3.73
CA ASP A 413 15.12 -19.27 -4.77
C ASP A 413 14.37 -18.58 -5.91
N LEU A 414 13.61 -17.52 -5.60
CA LEU A 414 12.92 -16.66 -6.56
C LEU A 414 13.82 -15.60 -7.20
N TYR A 415 15.13 -15.56 -6.87
CA TYR A 415 16.11 -14.57 -7.31
C TYR A 415 15.75 -13.11 -6.94
N LEU A 416 15.04 -12.92 -5.83
CA LEU A 416 14.75 -11.62 -5.22
C LEU A 416 15.86 -11.24 -4.22
N LEU A 417 17.10 -11.18 -4.72
CA LEU A 417 18.30 -11.05 -3.87
C LEU A 417 18.33 -9.74 -3.04
N GLY A 418 17.64 -8.69 -3.49
CA GLY A 418 17.53 -7.44 -2.73
C GLY A 418 16.61 -7.58 -1.50
N ASP A 419 15.48 -8.26 -1.64
CA ASP A 419 14.55 -8.56 -0.55
C ASP A 419 15.23 -9.48 0.47
N ALA A 420 15.87 -10.56 -0.01
CA ALA A 420 16.65 -11.47 0.82
C ALA A 420 17.73 -10.75 1.63
N LEU A 421 18.50 -9.84 1.03
CA LEU A 421 19.59 -9.13 1.72
C LEU A 421 19.08 -8.13 2.76
N ARG A 422 17.95 -7.47 2.49
CA ARG A 422 17.28 -6.57 3.44
C ARG A 422 16.77 -7.35 4.65
N GLU A 423 16.09 -8.47 4.40
CA GLU A 423 15.55 -9.35 5.43
C GLU A 423 16.67 -9.99 6.28
N LEU A 424 17.76 -10.44 5.65
CA LEU A 424 18.92 -11.01 6.34
C LEU A 424 19.61 -10.02 7.29
N HIS A 425 19.75 -8.75 6.87
CA HIS A 425 20.25 -7.72 7.78
C HIS A 425 19.29 -7.44 8.94
N GLY A 426 17.97 -7.50 8.72
CA GLY A 426 16.98 -7.43 9.80
C GLY A 426 17.11 -8.61 10.77
N LEU A 427 17.23 -9.83 10.23
CA LEU A 427 17.35 -11.07 10.99
C LEU A 427 18.60 -11.07 11.88
N LEU A 428 19.75 -10.68 11.33
CA LEU A 428 21.01 -10.63 12.08
C LEU A 428 21.07 -9.53 13.14
N ARG A 429 20.16 -8.56 13.15
CA ARG A 429 20.02 -7.65 14.30
C ARG A 429 19.28 -8.30 15.47
N VAL A 430 18.40 -9.26 15.19
CA VAL A 430 17.60 -9.98 16.21
C VAL A 430 18.30 -11.23 16.69
N TYR A 431 18.84 -12.00 15.76
CA TYR A 431 19.59 -13.23 15.99
C TYR A 431 21.02 -13.06 15.46
N PRO A 432 21.85 -12.21 16.11
CA PRO A 432 23.19 -11.87 15.64
C PRO A 432 24.13 -13.08 15.58
N GLU A 433 23.82 -14.15 16.32
CA GLU A 433 24.58 -15.40 16.32
C GLU A 433 23.94 -16.51 15.46
N SER A 434 22.92 -16.21 14.65
CA SER A 434 22.35 -17.19 13.73
C SER A 434 23.35 -17.53 12.63
N SER A 435 23.99 -18.70 12.75
CA SER A 435 24.94 -19.21 11.75
C SER A 435 24.29 -19.41 10.39
N GLU A 436 23.01 -19.79 10.38
CA GLU A 436 22.24 -20.05 9.16
C GLU A 436 21.96 -18.75 8.41
N ALA A 437 21.58 -17.68 9.11
CA ALA A 437 21.42 -16.37 8.49
C ALA A 437 22.73 -15.74 8.02
N LEU A 438 23.83 -15.89 8.78
CA LEU A 438 25.15 -15.45 8.32
C LEU A 438 25.56 -16.17 7.03
N SER A 439 25.29 -17.48 6.94
CA SER A 439 25.55 -18.28 5.74
C SER A 439 24.72 -17.81 4.54
N LEU A 440 23.42 -17.57 4.72
CA LEU A 440 22.55 -17.04 3.66
C LEU A 440 22.97 -15.64 3.21
N LEU A 441 23.43 -14.78 4.13
CA LEU A 441 23.96 -13.46 3.79
C LEU A 441 25.21 -13.54 2.89
N ASP A 442 26.13 -14.45 3.20
CA ASP A 442 27.30 -14.70 2.37
C ASP A 442 26.96 -15.36 1.03
N GLU A 443 25.93 -16.21 1.00
CA GLU A 443 25.40 -16.75 -0.25
C GLU A 443 24.82 -15.66 -1.14
N VAL A 444 23.91 -14.83 -0.63
CA VAL A 444 23.31 -13.73 -1.39
C VAL A 444 24.38 -12.76 -1.91
N ARG A 445 25.36 -12.39 -1.07
CA ARG A 445 26.49 -11.54 -1.49
C ARG A 445 27.35 -12.17 -2.58
N ARG A 446 27.59 -13.48 -2.53
CA ARG A 446 28.30 -14.20 -3.60
C ARG A 446 27.49 -14.24 -4.89
N GLN A 447 26.19 -14.50 -4.82
CA GLN A 447 25.31 -14.50 -5.98
C GLN A 447 25.20 -13.11 -6.63
N GLN A 448 25.28 -12.03 -5.84
CA GLN A 448 25.39 -10.65 -6.34
C GLN A 448 26.73 -10.33 -7.03
N ASN A 449 27.83 -10.98 -6.60
CA ASN A 449 29.18 -10.75 -7.11
C ASN A 449 29.61 -11.67 -8.26
N LEU A 450 28.87 -12.76 -8.53
CA LEU A 450 29.12 -13.71 -9.63
C LEU A 450 28.47 -13.28 -10.97
N ARG A 451 27.88 -12.08 -11.00
CA ARG A 451 27.31 -11.42 -12.18
C ARG A 451 27.96 -10.06 -12.35
#